data_AF-A0A6N7GB79-F1
#
_entry.id   AF-A0A6N7GB79-F1
#
_cell.length_a   1.000
_cell.length_b   1.000
_cell.length_c   1.000
_cell.angle_alpha   90.00
_cell.angle_beta   90.00
_cell.angle_gamma   90.00
#
_symmetry.space_group_name_H-M   'P 1'
#
loop_
_entity.id
_entity.type
_entity.pdbx_description
1 polymer ?
#
loop_
_entity_poly.entity_id
_entity_poly.type
_entity_poly.pdbx_seq_one_letter_code
_entity_poly.pdbx_strand_id
1 'polypeptide(L)'
;METAMADVIVVGAGPTGLLLAGDLAEAGVSVRLLERRSGEMSNLSRAFAVHARTMEVLDARGLAENLQATGVARLTEARLFERVHANFGQLPSRFAYLLITAQYNVEQVLLERAVKAGVRIDYQATVVDVRQDGSRVAADVAGPDGAVATHHAAYLVGADGIRSAVREAIGVPFPGRSVLRSIMLADVRLREEPATALTVNGAGEEFAFVAPFGDGWWRIFCWDRRREVPDDAPLSLDEVRAVTVRALGTDFGMHDPRWLSRFHSDERQAPQYRVRRVFLVGDAAHCHSPAGGLGMNTGLQDAANLSWKLVSVLRGAPDALLDTYHAERHPVGRQVVRISGTIIRLAMLKPRLARALRGLIGGTVVRIPAVQRRLVGRLSGVGFAYRAPRAAHKLVGTRMADFALADGTRLYEALRGGRFAVVGAADITGFEDRVRSITPAGWTAPAVLVRPDGHIGATFDHADRAAVRPALISLCGRPS
;
A
#
# COMPACT_ATOMS: atom_id res chain seq x y z
N MET A 1 28.97 19.36 7.85
CA MET A 1 29.68 18.95 6.62
C MET A 1 28.62 18.78 5.54
N GLU A 2 28.70 19.52 4.44
CA GLU A 2 27.67 19.55 3.39
C GLU A 2 27.83 18.31 2.50
N THR A 3 26.84 17.40 2.50
CA THR A 3 26.90 16.17 1.69
C THR A 3 26.43 16.43 0.26
N ALA A 4 26.93 15.65 -0.71
CA ALA A 4 26.46 15.67 -2.10
C ALA A 4 24.92 15.63 -2.21
N MET A 5 24.35 16.52 -3.04
CA MET A 5 22.90 16.67 -3.19
C MET A 5 22.27 15.45 -3.85
N ALA A 6 21.14 15.01 -3.28
CA ALA A 6 20.23 14.06 -3.91
C ALA A 6 19.07 14.80 -4.57
N ASP A 7 18.42 14.21 -5.56
CA ASP A 7 17.18 14.77 -6.11
C ASP A 7 16.03 14.60 -5.13
N VAL A 8 15.97 13.44 -4.47
CA VAL A 8 14.90 13.09 -3.53
C VAL A 8 15.46 12.44 -2.25
N ILE A 9 15.02 12.95 -1.10
CA ILE A 9 15.20 12.28 0.19
C ILE A 9 13.93 11.48 0.52
N VAL A 10 14.08 10.21 0.89
CA VAL A 10 12.99 9.35 1.36
C VAL A 10 13.25 9.00 2.82
N VAL A 11 12.30 9.27 3.71
CA VAL A 11 12.45 9.01 5.15
C VAL A 11 11.63 7.78 5.53
N GLY A 12 12.30 6.69 5.90
CA GLY A 12 11.73 5.41 6.31
C GLY A 12 11.94 4.29 5.29
N ALA A 13 12.61 3.20 5.68
CA ALA A 13 12.80 1.97 4.89
C ALA A 13 11.68 0.94 5.12
N GLY A 14 10.44 1.42 5.31
CA GLY A 14 9.26 0.55 5.26
C GLY A 14 8.93 0.15 3.81
N PRO A 15 7.95 -0.74 3.59
CA PRO A 15 7.60 -1.22 2.25
C PRO A 15 7.21 -0.06 1.31
N THR A 16 6.52 0.96 1.82
CA THR A 16 6.17 2.16 1.06
C THR A 16 7.39 2.97 0.62
N GLY A 17 8.34 3.22 1.53
CA GLY A 17 9.56 3.98 1.23
C GLY A 17 10.47 3.23 0.26
N LEU A 18 10.64 1.91 0.45
CA LEU A 18 11.45 1.06 -0.42
C LEU A 18 10.89 0.98 -1.85
N LEU A 19 9.57 0.82 -2.00
CA LEU A 19 8.94 0.84 -3.33
C LEU A 19 9.18 2.18 -4.03
N LEU A 20 8.93 3.29 -3.34
CA LEU A 20 9.08 4.63 -3.90
C LEU A 20 10.54 4.91 -4.28
N ALA A 21 11.49 4.65 -3.38
CA ALA A 21 12.91 4.86 -3.63
C ALA A 21 13.41 4.00 -4.80
N GLY A 22 12.99 2.73 -4.87
CA GLY A 22 13.33 1.84 -5.98
C GLY A 22 12.78 2.33 -7.31
N ASP A 23 11.53 2.83 -7.34
CA ASP A 23 10.95 3.42 -8.57
C ASP A 23 11.71 4.66 -9.05
N LEU A 24 12.09 5.53 -8.13
CA LEU A 24 12.86 6.74 -8.44
C LEU A 24 14.25 6.36 -8.98
N ALA A 25 14.97 5.47 -8.30
CA ALA A 25 16.31 5.05 -8.68
C ALA A 25 16.34 4.30 -10.02
N GLU A 26 15.36 3.42 -10.29
CA GLU A 26 15.24 2.73 -11.58
C GLU A 26 14.99 3.71 -12.74
N ALA A 27 14.41 4.87 -12.45
CA ALA A 27 14.24 5.96 -13.42
C ALA A 27 15.45 6.90 -13.53
N GLY A 28 16.56 6.60 -12.84
CA GLY A 28 17.80 7.39 -12.85
C GLY A 28 17.80 8.60 -11.92
N VAL A 29 16.82 8.72 -11.02
CA VAL A 29 16.76 9.80 -10.01
C VAL A 29 17.68 9.45 -8.85
N SER A 30 18.50 10.39 -8.38
CA SER A 30 19.35 10.16 -7.21
C SER A 30 18.53 10.19 -5.92
N VAL A 31 18.59 9.10 -5.14
CA VAL A 31 17.80 8.92 -3.93
C VAL A 31 18.70 8.69 -2.72
N ARG A 32 18.45 9.42 -1.64
CA ARG A 32 18.93 9.09 -0.30
C ARG A 32 17.77 8.62 0.56
N LEU A 33 17.82 7.38 1.01
CA LEU A 33 16.83 6.80 1.90
C LEU A 33 17.38 6.80 3.34
N LEU A 34 16.68 7.44 4.26
CA LEU A 34 17.07 7.57 5.67
C LEU A 34 16.21 6.64 6.53
N GLU A 35 16.83 5.74 7.29
CA GLU A 35 16.12 4.81 8.18
C GLU A 35 16.72 4.84 9.59
N ARG A 36 15.87 5.04 10.60
CA ARG A 36 16.29 5.12 12.00
C ARG A 36 16.76 3.78 12.60
N ARG A 37 16.31 2.65 12.04
CA ARG A 37 16.69 1.31 12.50
C ARG A 37 18.11 0.95 12.02
N SER A 38 18.73 -0.02 12.69
CA SER A 38 20.11 -0.50 12.45
C SER A 38 20.32 -1.34 11.18
N GLY A 39 19.30 -1.46 10.32
CA GLY A 39 19.37 -2.24 9.07
C GLY A 39 19.03 -3.72 9.20
N GLU A 40 18.94 -4.25 10.43
CA GLU A 40 18.31 -5.55 10.65
C GLU A 40 16.83 -5.46 10.27
N MET A 41 16.39 -6.42 9.46
CA MET A 41 14.98 -6.58 9.16
C MET A 41 14.20 -6.78 10.45
N SER A 42 13.14 -5.98 10.60
CA SER A 42 12.29 -6.13 11.77
C SER A 42 11.48 -7.42 11.65
N ASN A 43 11.65 -8.33 12.60
CA ASN A 43 10.78 -9.50 12.75
C ASN A 43 9.33 -9.14 13.14
N LEU A 44 9.04 -7.85 13.35
CA LEU A 44 7.75 -7.31 13.75
C LEU A 44 6.81 -7.15 12.54
N SER A 45 6.51 -8.26 11.86
CA SER A 45 5.55 -8.26 10.76
C SER A 45 4.16 -7.88 11.27
N ARG A 46 3.65 -6.72 10.82
CA ARG A 46 2.30 -6.22 11.16
C ARG A 46 1.25 -6.58 10.12
N ALA A 47 1.66 -6.88 8.89
CA ALA A 47 0.77 -7.24 7.79
C ALA A 47 1.05 -8.65 7.26
N PHE A 48 -0.02 -9.34 6.85
CA PHE A 48 0.04 -10.70 6.29
C PHE A 48 -0.70 -10.83 4.96
N ALA A 49 -1.42 -9.80 4.53
CA ALA A 49 -2.35 -9.87 3.41
C ALA A 49 -1.90 -8.92 2.29
N VAL A 50 -1.64 -9.45 1.10
CA VAL A 50 -1.32 -8.67 -0.10
C VAL A 50 -2.46 -8.86 -1.11
N HIS A 51 -3.18 -7.76 -1.37
CA HIS A 51 -4.37 -7.74 -2.21
C HIS A 51 -4.03 -7.70 -3.69
N ALA A 52 -4.97 -8.13 -4.53
CA ALA A 52 -4.86 -8.18 -5.99
C ALA A 52 -4.25 -6.90 -6.58
N ARG A 53 -4.73 -5.70 -6.19
CA ARG A 53 -4.19 -4.45 -6.78
C ARG A 53 -2.73 -4.21 -6.44
N THR A 54 -2.28 -4.62 -5.26
CA THR A 54 -0.87 -4.52 -4.89
C THR A 54 -0.03 -5.53 -5.67
N MET A 55 -0.54 -6.75 -5.88
CA MET A 55 0.12 -7.74 -6.74
C MET A 55 0.28 -7.21 -8.18
N GLU A 56 -0.73 -6.51 -8.71
CA GLU A 56 -0.63 -5.85 -10.01
C GLU A 56 0.44 -4.74 -10.05
N VAL A 57 0.50 -3.92 -9.00
CA VAL A 57 1.54 -2.88 -8.85
C VAL A 57 2.95 -3.51 -8.81
N LEU A 58 3.09 -4.65 -8.13
CA LEU A 58 4.36 -5.38 -8.05
C LEU A 58 4.71 -6.08 -9.37
N ASP A 59 3.73 -6.61 -10.11
CA ASP A 59 3.94 -7.23 -11.44
C ASP A 59 4.42 -6.22 -12.47
N ALA A 60 3.88 -4.99 -12.42
CA ALA A 60 4.36 -3.85 -13.20
C ALA A 60 5.81 -3.43 -12.88
N ARG A 61 6.43 -4.04 -11.85
CA ARG A 61 7.84 -3.89 -11.45
C ARG A 61 8.62 -5.20 -11.53
N GLY A 62 8.01 -6.28 -12.03
CA GLY A 62 8.62 -7.60 -12.11
C GLY A 62 8.82 -8.30 -10.77
N LEU A 63 8.08 -7.92 -9.72
CA LEU A 63 8.26 -8.42 -8.35
C LEU A 63 7.20 -9.43 -7.91
N ALA A 64 6.09 -9.54 -8.65
CA ALA A 64 4.95 -10.36 -8.25
C ALA A 64 5.28 -11.85 -8.12
N GLU A 65 6.08 -12.41 -9.03
CA GLU A 65 6.45 -13.84 -9.04
C GLU A 65 7.33 -14.19 -7.83
N ASN A 66 8.36 -13.39 -7.56
CA ASN A 66 9.23 -13.58 -6.40
C ASN A 66 8.43 -13.50 -5.09
N LEU A 67 7.54 -12.52 -4.96
CA LEU A 67 6.71 -12.42 -3.77
C LEU A 67 5.73 -13.61 -3.65
N GLN A 68 5.13 -14.06 -4.75
CA GLN A 68 4.24 -15.22 -4.76
C GLN A 68 4.92 -16.50 -4.30
N ALA A 69 6.21 -16.67 -4.59
CA ALA A 69 6.99 -17.82 -4.16
C ALA A 69 7.18 -17.87 -2.62
N THR A 70 7.14 -16.71 -1.96
CA THR A 70 7.19 -16.61 -0.48
C THR A 70 5.82 -16.76 0.19
N GLY A 71 4.73 -16.78 -0.60
CA GLY A 71 3.38 -16.80 -0.06
C GLY A 71 3.00 -18.17 0.49
N VAL A 72 2.43 -18.19 1.69
CA VAL A 72 1.98 -19.41 2.36
C VAL A 72 0.60 -19.87 1.89
N ALA A 73 -0.22 -18.96 1.35
CA ALA A 73 -1.52 -19.30 0.76
C ALA A 73 -2.00 -18.26 -0.24
N ARG A 74 -2.87 -18.70 -1.16
CA ARG A 74 -3.61 -17.85 -2.11
C ARG A 74 -5.10 -18.06 -1.88
N LEU A 75 -5.74 -17.14 -1.18
CA LEU A 75 -7.15 -17.25 -0.82
C LEU A 75 -8.01 -16.64 -1.92
N THR A 76 -8.73 -17.49 -2.66
CA THR A 76 -9.76 -17.04 -3.62
C THR A 76 -11.07 -16.70 -2.91
N GLU A 77 -11.23 -17.14 -1.67
CA GLU A 77 -12.36 -16.82 -0.80
C GLU A 77 -11.87 -16.56 0.63
N ALA A 78 -12.43 -15.55 1.28
CA ALA A 78 -12.19 -15.31 2.71
C ALA A 78 -13.51 -15.09 3.45
N ARG A 79 -13.66 -15.79 4.58
CA ARG A 79 -14.75 -15.58 5.52
C ARG A 79 -14.43 -14.36 6.38
N LEU A 80 -15.19 -13.28 6.21
CA LEU A 80 -15.01 -12.06 7.01
C LEU A 80 -15.70 -12.19 8.37
N PHE A 81 -16.98 -12.61 8.36
CA PHE A 81 -17.82 -12.81 9.56
C PHE A 81 -18.87 -13.88 9.27
N GLU A 82 -19.30 -14.68 10.25
CA GLU A 82 -20.47 -15.58 10.18
C GLU A 82 -20.79 -16.10 8.75
N ARG A 83 -21.77 -15.51 8.03
CA ARG A 83 -22.23 -15.89 6.68
C ARG A 83 -21.77 -14.93 5.55
N VAL A 84 -20.80 -14.06 5.82
CA VAL A 84 -20.29 -13.04 4.89
C VAL A 84 -18.96 -13.52 4.30
N HIS A 85 -18.99 -13.76 2.99
CA HIS A 85 -17.87 -14.28 2.21
C HIS A 85 -17.38 -13.24 1.21
N ALA A 86 -16.08 -12.97 1.18
CA ALA A 86 -15.43 -12.22 0.12
C ALA A 86 -14.89 -13.21 -0.91
N ASN A 87 -15.42 -13.17 -2.14
CA ASN A 87 -14.93 -13.99 -3.25
C ASN A 87 -14.00 -13.15 -4.12
N PHE A 88 -12.70 -13.42 -4.03
CA PHE A 88 -11.65 -12.80 -4.83
C PHE A 88 -11.45 -13.48 -6.18
N GLY A 89 -11.86 -14.74 -6.32
CA GLY A 89 -11.68 -15.56 -7.54
C GLY A 89 -12.37 -15.01 -8.79
N GLN A 90 -13.31 -14.07 -8.63
CA GLN A 90 -14.01 -13.40 -9.73
C GLN A 90 -13.51 -11.98 -10.00
N LEU A 91 -12.40 -11.57 -9.38
CA LEU A 91 -11.82 -10.27 -9.66
C LEU A 91 -11.32 -10.20 -11.11
N PRO A 92 -11.50 -9.06 -11.82
CA PRO A 92 -10.96 -8.85 -13.16
C PRO A 92 -9.44 -8.57 -13.08
N SER A 93 -8.68 -9.57 -12.65
CA SER A 93 -7.24 -9.52 -12.41
C SER A 93 -6.63 -10.90 -12.57
N ARG A 94 -5.39 -10.98 -13.06
CA ARG A 94 -4.58 -12.21 -13.02
C ARG A 94 -4.26 -12.65 -11.58
N PHE A 95 -4.34 -11.74 -10.63
CA PHE A 95 -4.15 -11.99 -9.20
C PHE A 95 -5.50 -12.03 -8.48
N ALA A 96 -6.45 -12.85 -8.97
CA ALA A 96 -7.80 -13.01 -8.43
C ALA A 96 -7.81 -13.78 -7.07
N TYR A 97 -6.97 -13.36 -6.14
CA TYR A 97 -6.80 -13.94 -4.82
C TYR A 97 -6.21 -12.92 -3.84
N LEU A 98 -6.31 -13.23 -2.55
CA LEU A 98 -5.57 -12.59 -1.48
C LEU A 98 -4.33 -13.44 -1.18
N LEU A 99 -3.13 -12.89 -1.37
CA LEU A 99 -1.89 -13.58 -1.03
C LEU A 99 -1.62 -13.43 0.47
N ILE A 100 -1.42 -14.55 1.17
CA ILE A 100 -0.98 -14.56 2.55
C ILE A 100 0.54 -14.67 2.55
N THR A 101 1.22 -13.65 3.04
CA THR A 101 2.68 -13.58 3.18
C THR A 101 3.03 -12.53 4.23
N ALA A 102 4.04 -12.81 5.05
CA ALA A 102 4.49 -11.87 6.07
C ALA A 102 5.07 -10.60 5.42
N GLN A 103 4.87 -9.45 6.07
CA GLN A 103 5.35 -8.15 5.59
C GLN A 103 6.84 -8.12 5.29
N TYR A 104 7.67 -8.83 6.06
CA TYR A 104 9.12 -8.85 5.83
C TYR A 104 9.47 -9.47 4.46
N ASN A 105 8.68 -10.40 3.92
CA ASN A 105 8.89 -10.93 2.57
C ASN A 105 8.69 -9.84 1.51
N VAL A 106 7.69 -8.98 1.71
CA VAL A 106 7.45 -7.81 0.86
C VAL A 106 8.60 -6.82 0.99
N GLU A 107 9.03 -6.52 2.21
CA GLU A 107 10.17 -5.63 2.46
C GLU A 107 11.47 -6.15 1.82
N GLN A 108 11.76 -7.45 1.90
CA GLN A 108 12.93 -8.06 1.26
C GLN A 108 12.94 -7.87 -0.26
N VAL A 109 11.86 -8.28 -0.94
CA VAL A 109 11.78 -8.17 -2.40
C VAL A 109 11.90 -6.71 -2.85
N LEU A 110 11.38 -5.76 -2.06
CA LEU A 110 11.50 -4.33 -2.34
C LEU A 110 12.90 -3.78 -2.04
N LEU A 111 13.53 -4.22 -0.95
CA LEU A 111 14.88 -3.84 -0.55
C LEU A 111 15.90 -4.30 -1.60
N GLU A 112 15.83 -5.57 -2.01
CA GLU A 112 16.68 -6.13 -3.05
C GLU A 112 16.58 -5.32 -4.35
N ARG A 113 15.36 -4.97 -4.77
CA ARG A 113 15.14 -4.11 -5.94
C ARG A 113 15.74 -2.71 -5.73
N ALA A 114 15.48 -2.08 -4.59
CA ALA A 114 15.95 -0.72 -4.31
C ALA A 114 17.49 -0.65 -4.32
N VAL A 115 18.16 -1.60 -3.68
CA VAL A 115 19.62 -1.70 -3.68
C VAL A 115 20.15 -1.97 -5.08
N LYS A 116 19.55 -2.89 -5.84
CA LYS A 116 19.93 -3.17 -7.23
C LYS A 116 19.75 -1.95 -8.15
N ALA A 117 18.77 -1.10 -7.88
CA ALA A 117 18.54 0.14 -8.60
C ALA A 117 19.50 1.28 -8.20
N GLY A 118 20.32 1.09 -7.16
CA GLY A 118 21.33 2.07 -6.72
C GLY A 118 20.86 3.01 -5.60
N VAL A 119 19.77 2.70 -4.89
CA VAL A 119 19.33 3.49 -3.73
C VAL A 119 20.40 3.43 -2.63
N ARG A 120 20.82 4.60 -2.14
CA ARG A 120 21.68 4.70 -0.95
C ARG A 120 20.81 4.72 0.30
N ILE A 121 21.00 3.74 1.18
CA ILE A 121 20.24 3.61 2.43
C ILE A 121 21.17 3.93 3.60
N ASP A 122 20.86 5.00 4.32
CA ASP A 122 21.56 5.40 5.53
C ASP A 122 20.75 4.87 6.73
N TYR A 123 21.29 3.86 7.39
CA TYR A 123 20.71 3.28 8.61
C TYR A 123 21.14 4.06 9.85
N GLN A 124 20.38 3.89 10.94
CA GLN A 124 20.54 4.67 12.17
C GLN A 124 20.50 6.19 11.92
N ALA A 125 19.77 6.60 10.88
CA ALA A 125 19.61 7.98 10.45
C ALA A 125 18.22 8.47 10.86
N THR A 126 18.16 9.28 11.92
CA THR A 126 16.89 9.80 12.44
C THR A 126 16.68 11.23 11.99
N VAL A 127 15.66 11.48 11.16
CA VAL A 127 15.25 12.84 10.81
C VAL A 127 14.64 13.52 12.04
N VAL A 128 15.16 14.68 12.40
CA VAL A 128 14.72 15.45 13.57
C VAL A 128 14.07 16.79 13.20
N ASP A 129 14.39 17.34 12.04
CA ASP A 129 13.77 18.57 11.52
C ASP A 129 13.76 18.57 9.98
N VAL A 130 12.80 19.31 9.41
CA VAL A 130 12.63 19.48 7.96
C VAL A 130 12.31 20.94 7.65
N ARG A 131 13.17 21.56 6.85
CA ARG A 131 13.05 22.96 6.42
C ARG A 131 12.97 23.03 4.89
N GLN A 132 12.26 23.99 4.33
CA GLN A 132 12.15 24.14 2.88
C GLN A 132 12.04 25.60 2.44
N ASP A 133 12.58 25.89 1.26
CA ASP A 133 12.50 27.18 0.57
C ASP A 133 11.79 27.03 -0.79
N GLY A 134 11.82 28.09 -1.62
CA GLY A 134 11.17 28.09 -2.94
C GLY A 134 11.75 27.05 -3.92
N SER A 135 12.96 26.57 -3.68
CA SER A 135 13.75 25.74 -4.59
C SER A 135 14.09 24.35 -4.05
N ARG A 136 14.23 24.18 -2.73
CA ARG A 136 14.79 22.98 -2.10
C ARG A 136 14.15 22.65 -0.75
N VAL A 137 14.45 21.45 -0.27
CA VAL A 137 14.21 20.98 1.09
C VAL A 137 15.53 20.59 1.75
N ALA A 138 15.62 20.82 3.05
CA ALA A 138 16.71 20.44 3.93
C ALA A 138 16.17 19.56 5.05
N ALA A 139 16.79 18.41 5.29
CA ALA A 139 16.48 17.51 6.40
C ALA A 139 17.67 17.46 7.36
N ASP A 140 17.41 17.72 8.63
CA ASP A 140 18.40 17.52 9.69
C ASP A 140 18.30 16.10 10.22
N VAL A 141 19.42 15.39 10.20
CA VAL A 141 19.51 13.97 10.49
C VAL A 141 20.50 13.74 11.62
N ALA A 142 20.01 13.18 12.73
CA ALA A 142 20.83 12.68 13.82
C ALA A 142 21.38 11.30 13.47
N GLY A 143 22.70 11.16 13.53
CA GLY A 143 23.42 9.89 13.39
C GLY A 143 23.54 9.12 14.72
N PRO A 144 24.23 7.96 14.70
CA PRO A 144 24.38 7.09 15.88
C PRO A 144 25.23 7.72 17.00
N ASP A 145 26.09 8.68 16.67
CA ASP A 145 26.90 9.47 17.60
C ASP A 145 26.16 10.70 18.16
N GLY A 146 24.91 10.90 17.75
CA GLY A 146 24.11 12.09 18.08
C GLY A 146 24.48 13.33 17.28
N ALA A 147 25.48 13.26 16.38
CA ALA A 147 25.82 14.37 15.52
C ALA A 147 24.69 14.61 14.50
N VAL A 148 24.37 15.88 14.28
CA VAL A 148 23.33 16.28 13.33
C VAL A 148 23.98 16.77 12.04
N ALA A 149 23.59 16.16 10.91
CA ALA A 149 23.99 16.59 9.59
C ALA A 149 22.77 17.03 8.78
N THR A 150 22.91 18.09 8.00
CA THR A 150 21.86 18.57 7.09
C THR A 150 22.05 17.98 5.70
N HIS A 151 20.97 17.47 5.12
CA HIS A 151 20.93 16.96 3.75
C HIS A 151 19.94 17.74 2.90
N HIS A 152 20.35 18.10 1.68
CA HIS A 152 19.54 18.88 0.76
C HIS A 152 19.03 18.04 -0.42
N ALA A 153 17.80 18.32 -0.84
CA ALA A 153 17.19 17.72 -2.03
C ALA A 153 16.16 18.65 -2.71
N ALA A 154 15.74 18.28 -3.92
CA ALA A 154 14.65 18.98 -4.60
C ALA A 154 13.28 18.65 -3.97
N TYR A 155 13.13 17.41 -3.47
CA TYR A 155 11.92 16.92 -2.80
C TYR A 155 12.25 16.01 -1.61
N LEU A 156 11.32 15.90 -0.67
CA LEU A 156 11.38 14.97 0.46
C LEU A 156 10.07 14.20 0.60
N VAL A 157 10.15 12.91 0.85
CA VAL A 157 8.99 12.04 1.07
C VAL A 157 9.07 11.37 2.43
N GLY A 158 8.13 11.70 3.32
CA GLY A 158 7.92 11.03 4.60
C GLY A 158 7.18 9.71 4.42
N ALA A 159 7.90 8.61 4.55
CA ALA A 159 7.41 7.23 4.59
C ALA A 159 7.70 6.56 5.96
N ASP A 160 7.79 7.40 7.00
CA ASP A 160 8.33 7.12 8.33
C ASP A 160 7.28 6.66 9.35
N GLY A 161 6.12 6.22 8.84
CA GLY A 161 5.10 5.53 9.60
C GLY A 161 4.20 6.44 10.46
N ILE A 162 3.43 5.82 11.34
CA ILE A 162 2.37 6.51 12.11
C ILE A 162 2.89 7.68 12.96
N ARG A 163 4.11 7.57 13.50
CA ARG A 163 4.82 8.62 14.24
C ARG A 163 5.82 9.34 13.34
N SER A 164 5.30 9.88 12.23
CA SER A 164 6.10 10.54 11.20
C SER A 164 6.70 11.83 11.75
N ALA A 165 8.02 11.85 11.88
CA ALA A 165 8.80 13.04 12.21
C ALA A 165 8.69 14.07 11.09
N VAL A 166 8.63 13.62 9.84
CA VAL A 166 8.44 14.51 8.67
C VAL A 166 7.12 15.26 8.78
N ARG A 167 6.01 14.56 9.06
CA ARG A 167 4.68 15.18 9.20
C ARG A 167 4.65 16.21 10.32
N GLU A 168 5.27 15.89 11.46
CA GLU A 168 5.37 16.78 12.62
C GLU A 168 6.21 18.03 12.29
N ALA A 169 7.38 17.86 11.68
CA ALA A 169 8.28 18.95 11.31
C ALA A 169 7.64 19.97 10.36
N ILE A 170 6.83 19.51 9.39
CA ILE A 170 6.11 20.41 8.47
C ILE A 170 4.77 20.93 9.03
N GLY A 171 4.45 20.65 10.30
CA GLY A 171 3.27 21.18 10.98
C GLY A 171 1.94 20.63 10.47
N VAL A 172 1.91 19.45 9.83
CA VAL A 172 0.66 18.85 9.33
C VAL A 172 -0.02 18.08 10.46
N PRO A 173 -1.25 18.44 10.87
CA PRO A 173 -1.94 17.73 11.94
C PRO A 173 -2.36 16.33 11.49
N PHE A 174 -2.57 15.44 12.46
CA PHE A 174 -3.01 14.06 12.19
C PHE A 174 -4.36 13.75 12.87
N PRO A 175 -5.45 14.36 12.38
CA PRO A 175 -6.77 14.23 12.98
C PRO A 175 -7.30 12.80 12.88
N GLY A 176 -8.03 12.39 13.91
CA GLY A 176 -8.64 11.07 14.01
C GLY A 176 -8.72 10.60 15.45
N ARG A 177 -8.95 9.31 15.64
CA ARG A 177 -9.18 8.72 16.98
C ARG A 177 -8.65 7.30 17.07
N SER A 178 -8.32 6.87 18.28
CA SER A 178 -8.09 5.46 18.58
C SER A 178 -9.41 4.69 18.49
N VAL A 179 -9.41 3.59 17.74
CA VAL A 179 -10.60 2.77 17.46
C VAL A 179 -10.60 1.47 18.23
N LEU A 180 -9.42 0.87 18.40
CA LEU A 180 -9.22 -0.27 19.28
C LEU A 180 -8.07 0.02 20.23
N ARG A 181 -8.26 -0.21 21.52
CA ARG A 181 -7.21 -0.18 22.52
C ARG A 181 -6.88 -1.59 22.96
N SER A 182 -5.64 -1.81 23.38
CA SER A 182 -5.21 -3.07 24.02
C SER A 182 -5.31 -4.30 23.11
N ILE A 183 -5.08 -4.12 21.81
CA ILE A 183 -4.91 -5.25 20.88
C ILE A 183 -3.67 -6.03 21.30
N MET A 184 -3.80 -7.35 21.34
CA MET A 184 -2.73 -8.27 21.70
C MET A 184 -2.21 -8.97 20.45
N LEU A 185 -0.89 -9.00 20.31
CA LEU A 185 -0.18 -9.80 19.31
C LEU A 185 0.72 -10.81 20.00
N ALA A 186 0.74 -12.03 19.47
CA ALA A 186 1.69 -13.05 19.85
C ALA A 186 2.26 -13.73 18.61
N ASP A 187 3.56 -14.00 18.63
CA ASP A 187 4.20 -14.97 17.73
C ASP A 187 4.51 -16.22 18.49
N VAL A 188 3.86 -17.31 18.10
CA VAL A 188 3.83 -18.58 18.83
C VAL A 188 3.97 -19.75 17.88
N ARG A 189 4.29 -20.90 18.44
CA ARG A 189 4.09 -22.20 17.79
C ARG A 189 2.73 -22.76 18.20
N LEU A 190 2.12 -23.53 17.31
CA LEU A 190 0.85 -24.21 17.54
C LEU A 190 1.07 -25.72 17.53
N ARG A 191 0.35 -26.46 18.38
CA ARG A 191 0.35 -27.94 18.34
C ARG A 191 -0.56 -28.48 17.24
N GLU A 192 -1.65 -27.76 16.99
CA GLU A 192 -2.63 -28.08 15.97
C GLU A 192 -2.70 -26.93 14.97
N GLU A 193 -2.51 -27.20 13.68
CA GLU A 193 -2.61 -26.14 12.68
C GLU A 193 -4.08 -25.79 12.38
N PRO A 194 -4.44 -24.50 12.28
CA PRO A 194 -5.76 -24.10 11.83
C PRO A 194 -6.08 -24.61 10.42
N ALA A 195 -7.33 -25.01 10.19
CA ALA A 195 -7.78 -25.56 8.91
C ALA A 195 -7.68 -24.56 7.73
N THR A 196 -7.64 -23.26 8.00
CA THR A 196 -7.47 -22.22 6.98
C THR A 196 -6.27 -21.33 7.29
N ALA A 197 -5.49 -20.99 6.25
CA ALA A 197 -4.33 -20.13 6.35
C ALA A 197 -4.62 -18.70 6.85
N LEU A 198 -5.89 -18.28 6.84
CA LEU A 198 -6.34 -17.14 7.62
C LEU A 198 -7.58 -17.57 8.38
N THR A 199 -7.44 -17.74 9.69
CA THR A 199 -8.57 -18.08 10.57
C THR A 199 -8.99 -16.80 11.29
N VAL A 200 -10.26 -16.41 11.17
CA VAL A 200 -10.80 -15.19 11.78
C VAL A 200 -12.15 -15.53 12.39
N ASN A 201 -12.35 -15.16 13.65
CA ASN A 201 -13.69 -15.17 14.25
C ASN A 201 -13.85 -14.09 15.32
N GLY A 202 -15.10 -13.74 15.59
CA GLY A 202 -15.47 -12.84 16.68
C GLY A 202 -16.68 -13.39 17.43
N ALA A 203 -16.58 -13.51 18.75
CA ALA A 203 -17.58 -14.11 19.61
C ALA A 203 -18.03 -13.15 20.72
N GLY A 204 -18.91 -12.20 20.38
CA GLY A 204 -19.46 -11.28 21.37
C GLY A 204 -18.51 -10.12 21.66
N GLU A 205 -17.72 -10.24 22.73
CA GLU A 205 -16.82 -9.19 23.21
C GLU A 205 -15.37 -9.39 22.74
N GLU A 206 -15.08 -10.55 22.17
CA GLU A 206 -13.75 -10.99 21.80
C GLU A 206 -13.60 -11.21 20.29
N PHE A 207 -12.41 -10.90 19.77
CA PHE A 207 -12.03 -11.12 18.37
C PHE A 207 -10.63 -11.73 18.31
N ALA A 208 -10.42 -12.68 17.40
CA ALA A 208 -9.10 -13.19 17.11
C ALA A 208 -8.92 -13.52 15.63
N PHE A 209 -7.68 -13.35 15.14
CA PHE A 209 -7.24 -13.97 13.91
C PHE A 209 -5.89 -14.67 14.08
N VAL A 210 -5.68 -15.69 13.26
CA VAL A 210 -4.48 -16.51 13.20
C VAL A 210 -3.97 -16.55 11.76
N ALA A 211 -2.69 -16.24 11.56
CA ALA A 211 -2.03 -16.25 10.25
C ALA A 211 -0.63 -16.88 10.33
N PRO A 212 -0.24 -17.74 9.37
CA PRO A 212 1.06 -18.39 9.37
C PRO A 212 2.15 -17.48 8.80
N PHE A 213 3.37 -17.67 9.29
CA PHE A 213 4.59 -17.15 8.67
C PHE A 213 5.16 -18.09 7.61
N GLY A 214 4.88 -19.40 7.70
CA GLY A 214 5.39 -20.42 6.78
C GLY A 214 6.66 -21.14 7.26
N ASP A 215 7.19 -20.75 8.42
CA ASP A 215 8.40 -21.28 9.06
C ASP A 215 8.08 -22.03 10.38
N GLY A 216 6.83 -22.48 10.54
CA GLY A 216 6.30 -23.08 11.77
C GLY A 216 5.84 -22.08 12.84
N TRP A 217 6.05 -20.78 12.62
CA TRP A 217 5.51 -19.72 13.48
C TRP A 217 4.15 -19.23 13.00
N TRP A 218 3.36 -18.77 13.96
CA TRP A 218 2.02 -18.23 13.75
C TRP A 218 1.84 -16.91 14.48
N ARG A 219 1.20 -15.97 13.79
CA ARG A 219 0.73 -14.71 14.36
C ARG A 219 -0.65 -14.92 14.94
N ILE A 220 -0.78 -14.72 16.24
CA ILE A 220 -2.06 -14.49 16.90
C ILE A 220 -2.28 -12.99 17.02
N PHE A 221 -3.41 -12.52 16.55
CA PHE A 221 -3.96 -11.23 16.87
C PHE A 221 -5.24 -11.47 17.65
N CYS A 222 -5.36 -10.91 18.84
CA CYS A 222 -6.60 -11.01 19.59
C CYS A 222 -6.91 -9.73 20.35
N TRP A 223 -8.18 -9.57 20.69
CA TRP A 223 -8.68 -8.38 21.35
C TRP A 223 -9.88 -8.74 22.22
N ASP A 224 -9.93 -8.14 23.41
CA ASP A 224 -11.01 -8.30 24.37
C ASP A 224 -11.58 -6.92 24.71
N ARG A 225 -12.84 -6.68 24.31
CA ARG A 225 -13.52 -5.41 24.52
C ARG A 225 -13.74 -5.07 26.00
N ARG A 226 -13.68 -6.05 26.91
CA ARG A 226 -13.90 -5.82 28.35
C ARG A 226 -12.65 -5.30 29.05
N ARG A 227 -11.49 -5.35 28.40
CA ARG A 227 -10.20 -5.06 29.04
C ARG A 227 -9.42 -4.03 28.24
N GLU A 228 -9.49 -2.79 28.72
CA GLU A 228 -8.66 -1.70 28.23
C GLU A 228 -7.53 -1.44 29.24
N VAL A 229 -6.30 -1.77 28.85
CA VAL A 229 -5.06 -1.49 29.58
C VAL A 229 -4.06 -0.74 28.70
N PRO A 230 -3.14 0.05 29.29
CA PRO A 230 -2.09 0.74 28.55
C PRO A 230 -1.24 -0.19 27.67
N ASP A 231 -0.62 0.36 26.62
CA ASP A 231 0.20 -0.41 25.66
C ASP A 231 1.47 -1.00 26.28
N ASP A 232 2.00 -0.39 27.34
CA ASP A 232 3.17 -0.83 28.10
C ASP A 232 2.83 -1.87 29.18
N ALA A 233 1.53 -2.14 29.40
CA ALA A 233 1.11 -3.18 30.33
C ALA A 233 1.63 -4.55 29.85
N PRO A 234 2.33 -5.32 30.72
CA PRO A 234 2.84 -6.64 30.36
C PRO A 234 1.76 -7.55 29.76
N LEU A 235 2.11 -8.24 28.69
CA LEU A 235 1.24 -9.24 28.04
C LEU A 235 1.79 -10.64 28.34
N SER A 236 0.97 -11.49 28.94
CA SER A 236 1.30 -12.91 29.14
C SER A 236 0.70 -13.77 28.03
N LEU A 237 1.31 -14.93 27.77
CA LEU A 237 0.75 -15.89 26.82
C LEU A 237 -0.60 -16.45 27.29
N ASP A 238 -0.80 -16.63 28.59
CA ASP A 238 -2.08 -17.12 29.14
C ASP A 238 -3.24 -16.17 28.87
N GLU A 239 -2.99 -14.85 28.86
CA GLU A 239 -3.98 -13.86 28.47
C GLU A 239 -4.39 -14.02 27.00
N VAL A 240 -3.40 -14.17 26.11
CA VAL A 240 -3.63 -14.40 24.67
C VAL A 240 -4.40 -15.70 24.45
N ARG A 241 -4.01 -16.77 25.14
CA ARG A 241 -4.69 -18.07 25.12
C ARG A 241 -6.15 -17.92 25.50
N ALA A 242 -6.43 -17.29 26.65
CA ALA A 242 -7.79 -17.17 27.16
C ALA A 242 -8.71 -16.40 26.19
N VAL A 243 -8.22 -15.32 25.58
CA VAL A 243 -8.98 -14.54 24.60
C VAL A 243 -9.17 -15.33 23.30
N THR A 244 -8.15 -16.05 22.85
CA THR A 244 -8.20 -16.86 21.61
C THR A 244 -9.21 -18.01 21.76
N VAL A 245 -9.22 -18.71 22.89
CA VAL A 245 -10.25 -19.75 23.18
C VAL A 245 -11.65 -19.15 23.14
N ARG A 246 -11.87 -17.98 23.77
CA ARG A 246 -13.20 -17.35 23.75
C ARG A 246 -13.63 -16.93 22.34
N ALA A 247 -12.70 -16.44 21.52
CA ALA A 247 -12.99 -15.98 20.17
C ALA A 247 -13.15 -17.11 19.13
N LEU A 248 -12.30 -18.14 19.19
CA LEU A 248 -12.17 -19.20 18.18
C LEU A 248 -12.66 -20.57 18.64
N GLY A 249 -12.87 -20.77 19.94
CA GLY A 249 -13.20 -22.06 20.55
C GLY A 249 -11.98 -22.94 20.89
N THR A 250 -10.78 -22.53 20.50
CA THR A 250 -9.51 -23.22 20.76
C THR A 250 -8.36 -22.20 20.78
N ASP A 251 -7.25 -22.54 21.42
CA ASP A 251 -5.98 -21.81 21.33
C ASP A 251 -4.96 -22.52 20.43
N PHE A 252 -5.36 -23.62 19.79
CA PHE A 252 -4.52 -24.47 18.95
C PHE A 252 -3.29 -25.05 19.69
N GLY A 253 -3.34 -25.13 21.02
CA GLY A 253 -2.23 -25.52 21.85
C GLY A 253 -1.03 -24.58 21.72
N MET A 254 -1.27 -23.26 21.68
CA MET A 254 -0.21 -22.26 21.51
C MET A 254 0.86 -22.35 22.61
N HIS A 255 2.13 -22.29 22.20
CA HIS A 255 3.30 -22.42 23.07
C HIS A 255 4.53 -21.68 22.48
N ASP A 256 5.62 -21.65 23.25
CA ASP A 256 6.92 -21.05 22.87
C ASP A 256 6.81 -19.63 22.28
N PRO A 257 6.33 -18.62 23.02
CA PRO A 257 6.16 -17.28 22.47
C PRO A 257 7.53 -16.65 22.20
N ARG A 258 7.82 -16.29 20.94
CA ARG A 258 9.03 -15.50 20.61
C ARG A 258 8.81 -14.01 20.73
N TRP A 259 7.55 -13.57 20.67
CA TRP A 259 7.21 -12.16 20.77
C TRP A 259 5.78 -11.98 21.27
N LEU A 260 5.60 -11.03 22.18
CA LEU A 260 4.33 -10.59 22.73
C LEU A 260 4.30 -9.07 22.73
N SER A 261 3.22 -8.46 22.26
CA SER A 261 3.07 -7.01 22.27
C SER A 261 1.63 -6.61 22.41
N ARG A 262 1.43 -5.47 23.05
CA ARG A 262 0.16 -4.76 23.09
C ARG A 262 0.27 -3.47 22.30
N PHE A 263 -0.80 -3.09 21.62
CA PHE A 263 -0.88 -1.81 20.93
C PHE A 263 -2.32 -1.33 20.77
N HIS A 264 -2.49 -0.05 20.47
CA HIS A 264 -3.75 0.50 20.02
C HIS A 264 -3.75 0.73 18.52
N SER A 265 -4.93 0.67 17.92
CA SER A 265 -5.15 0.96 16.52
C SER A 265 -5.88 2.30 16.37
N ASP A 266 -5.27 3.18 15.59
CA ASP A 266 -5.78 4.50 15.27
C ASP A 266 -6.41 4.55 13.87
N GLU A 267 -7.49 5.34 13.73
CA GLU A 267 -8.02 5.81 12.45
C GLU A 267 -7.71 7.30 12.33
N ARG A 268 -6.69 7.65 11.55
CA ARG A 268 -6.23 9.03 11.31
C ARG A 268 -5.86 9.24 9.85
N GLN A 269 -5.98 10.47 9.39
CA GLN A 269 -5.57 10.85 8.05
C GLN A 269 -5.09 12.30 8.05
N ALA A 270 -3.92 12.54 7.46
CA ALA A 270 -3.38 13.87 7.25
C ALA A 270 -4.29 14.63 6.26
N PRO A 271 -4.68 15.88 6.57
CA PRO A 271 -5.58 16.66 5.70
C PRO A 271 -4.91 17.05 4.37
N GLN A 272 -3.58 17.03 4.31
CA GLN A 272 -2.78 17.36 3.15
C GLN A 272 -1.66 16.32 3.02
N TYR A 273 -1.46 15.84 1.79
CA TYR A 273 -0.43 14.82 1.48
C TYR A 273 0.82 15.46 0.87
N ARG A 274 0.73 16.74 0.48
CA ARG A 274 1.79 17.55 -0.09
C ARG A 274 1.79 18.90 0.62
N VAL A 275 2.96 19.32 1.08
CA VAL A 275 3.24 20.70 1.52
C VAL A 275 4.45 21.18 0.74
N ARG A 276 4.17 21.87 -0.38
CA ARG A 276 5.17 22.32 -1.36
C ARG A 276 6.07 21.18 -1.83
N ARG A 277 7.31 21.06 -1.32
CA ARG A 277 8.30 20.05 -1.74
C ARG A 277 8.33 18.80 -0.87
N VAL A 278 7.52 18.77 0.18
CA VAL A 278 7.44 17.65 1.12
C VAL A 278 6.14 16.87 0.91
N PHE A 279 6.25 15.54 0.85
CA PHE A 279 5.12 14.62 0.66
C PHE A 279 5.03 13.64 1.81
N LEU A 280 3.82 13.16 2.10
CA LEU A 280 3.58 12.08 3.07
C LEU A 280 2.95 10.90 2.34
N VAL A 281 3.43 9.68 2.61
CA VAL A 281 2.94 8.44 2.00
C VAL A 281 2.68 7.36 3.06
N GLY A 282 1.78 6.41 2.78
CA GLY A 282 1.50 5.29 3.69
C GLY A 282 1.06 5.75 5.08
N ASP A 283 1.54 5.06 6.12
CA ASP A 283 1.15 5.31 7.52
C ASP A 283 1.49 6.73 8.02
N ALA A 284 2.42 7.44 7.37
CA ALA A 284 2.69 8.84 7.66
C ALA A 284 1.53 9.76 7.25
N ALA A 285 0.80 9.38 6.19
CA ALA A 285 -0.32 10.12 5.62
C ALA A 285 -1.68 9.62 6.12
N HIS A 286 -1.83 8.33 6.40
CA HIS A 286 -3.07 7.73 6.91
C HIS A 286 -2.79 6.44 7.65
N CYS A 287 -3.35 6.31 8.85
CA CYS A 287 -3.34 5.06 9.58
C CYS A 287 -4.79 4.64 9.81
N HIS A 288 -5.02 3.35 9.79
CA HIS A 288 -6.36 2.82 9.97
C HIS A 288 -6.29 1.47 10.65
N SER A 289 -7.46 0.94 10.94
CA SER A 289 -7.54 -0.33 11.62
C SER A 289 -7.01 -1.49 10.77
N PRO A 290 -6.40 -2.51 11.39
CA PRO A 290 -5.78 -3.62 10.64
C PRO A 290 -6.82 -4.49 9.91
N ALA A 291 -8.11 -4.26 10.15
CA ALA A 291 -9.20 -4.99 9.53
C ALA A 291 -9.14 -4.92 8.00
N GLY A 292 -9.20 -6.11 7.38
CA GLY A 292 -9.10 -6.26 5.93
C GLY A 292 -7.69 -6.19 5.36
N GLY A 293 -6.65 -5.97 6.19
CA GLY A 293 -5.25 -5.98 5.74
C GLY A 293 -4.90 -4.84 4.76
N LEU A 294 -5.50 -3.67 4.91
CA LEU A 294 -5.45 -2.62 3.87
C LEU A 294 -4.25 -1.66 3.94
N GLY A 295 -3.54 -1.58 5.07
CA GLY A 295 -2.57 -0.50 5.36
C GLY A 295 -1.39 -0.51 4.41
N MET A 296 -0.58 -1.58 4.48
CA MET A 296 0.56 -1.78 3.59
C MET A 296 0.15 -1.69 2.11
N ASN A 297 -0.98 -2.30 1.73
CA ASN A 297 -1.49 -2.27 0.36
C ASN A 297 -1.79 -0.85 -0.14
N THR A 298 -2.39 -0.01 0.72
CA THR A 298 -2.71 1.38 0.37
C THR A 298 -1.44 2.21 0.29
N GLY A 299 -0.50 2.03 1.23
CA GLY A 299 0.79 2.72 1.21
C GLY A 299 1.63 2.37 -0.02
N LEU A 300 1.72 1.10 -0.42
CA LEU A 300 2.41 0.69 -1.65
C LEU A 300 1.77 1.34 -2.90
N GLN A 301 0.44 1.46 -2.94
CA GLN A 301 -0.24 2.17 -4.02
C GLN A 301 -0.01 3.69 -3.99
N ASP A 302 0.18 4.29 -2.81
CA ASP A 302 0.57 5.70 -2.70
C ASP A 302 1.97 5.93 -3.27
N ALA A 303 2.92 5.07 -2.91
CA ALA A 303 4.28 5.10 -3.44
C ALA A 303 4.29 4.94 -4.96
N ALA A 304 3.58 3.95 -5.48
CA ALA A 304 3.44 3.73 -6.93
C ALA A 304 2.79 4.92 -7.66
N ASN A 305 1.90 5.66 -6.99
CA ASN A 305 1.25 6.83 -7.57
C ASN A 305 2.14 8.07 -7.58
N LEU A 306 2.94 8.28 -6.52
CA LEU A 306 3.78 9.45 -6.35
C LEU A 306 5.09 9.33 -7.13
N SER A 307 5.71 8.15 -7.17
CA SER A 307 7.06 7.95 -7.72
C SER A 307 7.18 8.44 -9.16
N TRP A 308 6.30 8.00 -10.06
CA TRP A 308 6.35 8.43 -11.47
C TRP A 308 6.08 9.92 -11.64
N LYS A 309 5.25 10.54 -10.78
CA LYS A 309 4.96 11.98 -10.87
C LYS A 309 6.19 12.80 -10.52
N LEU A 310 6.93 12.38 -9.49
CA LEU A 310 8.22 12.99 -9.13
C LEU A 310 9.22 12.86 -10.29
N VAL A 311 9.34 11.67 -10.88
CA VAL A 311 10.19 11.44 -12.07
C VAL A 311 9.78 12.37 -13.21
N SER A 312 8.49 12.44 -13.55
CA SER A 312 8.00 13.27 -14.65
C SER A 312 8.26 14.76 -14.43
N VAL A 313 8.04 15.28 -13.21
CA VAL A 313 8.33 16.70 -12.91
C VAL A 313 9.81 17.00 -12.94
N LEU A 314 10.66 16.09 -12.43
CA LEU A 314 12.12 16.22 -12.56
C LEU A 314 12.57 16.19 -14.02
N ARG A 315 11.81 15.54 -14.91
CA ARG A 315 12.00 15.52 -16.37
C ARG A 315 11.25 16.65 -17.10
N GLY A 316 10.74 17.64 -16.38
CA GLY A 316 10.16 18.86 -16.95
C GLY A 316 8.65 18.85 -17.19
N ALA A 317 7.91 17.90 -16.62
CA ALA A 317 6.45 18.00 -16.54
C ALA A 317 6.02 19.14 -15.61
N PRO A 318 4.80 19.70 -15.75
CA PRO A 318 4.32 20.78 -14.89
C PRO A 318 4.25 20.36 -13.41
N ASP A 319 4.66 21.25 -12.49
CA ASP A 319 4.60 20.99 -11.04
C ASP A 319 3.18 20.63 -10.56
N ALA A 320 2.14 21.19 -11.18
CA ALA A 320 0.74 20.88 -10.90
C ALA A 320 0.41 19.38 -11.04
N LEU A 321 1.23 18.60 -11.75
CA LEU A 321 1.11 17.14 -11.78
C LEU A 321 1.26 16.53 -10.38
N LEU A 322 2.13 17.08 -9.53
CA LEU A 322 2.34 16.59 -8.17
C LEU A 322 1.14 16.85 -7.25
N ASP A 323 0.33 17.89 -7.52
CA ASP A 323 -0.91 18.13 -6.76
C ASP A 323 -1.95 17.01 -6.98
N THR A 324 -1.87 16.34 -8.13
CA THR A 324 -2.74 15.19 -8.40
C THR A 324 -2.47 14.03 -7.45
N TYR A 325 -1.29 13.93 -6.81
CA TYR A 325 -1.04 12.90 -5.80
C TYR A 325 -2.04 13.00 -4.65
N HIS A 326 -2.21 14.19 -4.06
CA HIS A 326 -3.21 14.41 -3.04
C HIS A 326 -4.63 14.20 -3.59
N ALA A 327 -4.95 14.81 -4.74
CA ALA A 327 -6.29 14.73 -5.32
C ALA A 327 -6.75 13.29 -5.62
N GLU A 328 -5.80 12.40 -5.96
CA GLU A 328 -6.05 10.99 -6.26
C GLU A 328 -6.03 10.11 -5.00
N ARG A 329 -5.02 10.26 -4.14
CA ARG A 329 -4.74 9.31 -3.05
C ARG A 329 -5.41 9.65 -1.73
N HIS A 330 -5.64 10.93 -1.44
CA HIS A 330 -6.34 11.33 -0.20
C HIS A 330 -7.80 10.80 -0.17
N PRO A 331 -8.60 10.86 -1.26
CA PRO A 331 -9.93 10.24 -1.28
C PRO A 331 -9.89 8.72 -1.10
N VAL A 332 -8.87 8.04 -1.62
CA VAL A 332 -8.67 6.59 -1.43
C VAL A 332 -8.38 6.28 0.03
N GLY A 333 -7.42 6.97 0.65
CA GLY A 333 -7.12 6.84 2.08
C GLY A 333 -8.36 7.04 2.96
N ARG A 334 -9.18 8.05 2.66
CA ARG A 334 -10.44 8.31 3.37
C ARG A 334 -11.44 7.16 3.24
N GLN A 335 -11.53 6.55 2.05
CA GLN A 335 -12.40 5.39 1.83
C GLN A 335 -11.88 4.16 2.57
N VAL A 336 -10.57 3.93 2.59
CA VAL A 336 -9.94 2.80 3.30
C VAL A 336 -10.15 2.91 4.82
N VAL A 337 -9.96 4.10 5.40
CA VAL A 337 -10.28 4.38 6.82
C VAL A 337 -11.75 4.05 7.11
N ARG A 338 -12.67 4.48 6.24
CA ARG A 338 -14.10 4.17 6.40
C ARG A 338 -14.42 2.68 6.28
N ILE A 339 -13.83 1.99 5.30
CA ILE A 339 -14.05 0.55 5.06
C ILE A 339 -13.56 -0.24 6.25
N SER A 340 -12.29 -0.09 6.63
CA SER A 340 -11.68 -0.80 7.76
C SER A 340 -12.45 -0.55 9.06
N GLY A 341 -12.78 0.71 9.36
CA GLY A 341 -13.59 1.04 10.54
C GLY A 341 -15.00 0.46 10.52
N THR A 342 -15.61 0.33 9.34
CA THR A 342 -16.94 -0.30 9.20
C THR A 342 -16.85 -1.80 9.43
N ILE A 343 -15.82 -2.47 8.90
CA ILE A 343 -15.54 -3.89 9.17
C ILE A 343 -15.44 -4.10 10.68
N ILE A 344 -14.64 -3.29 11.39
CA ILE A 344 -14.51 -3.41 12.85
C ILE A 344 -15.82 -3.13 13.57
N ARG A 345 -16.52 -2.03 13.29
CA ARG A 345 -17.81 -1.73 13.95
C ARG A 345 -18.84 -2.83 13.75
N LEU A 346 -18.86 -3.46 12.57
CA LEU A 346 -19.70 -4.62 12.29
C LEU A 346 -19.23 -5.88 13.01
N ALA A 347 -17.92 -6.06 13.20
CA ALA A 347 -17.36 -7.13 14.04
C ALA A 347 -17.80 -6.97 15.51
N MET A 348 -17.88 -5.74 16.00
CA MET A 348 -18.14 -5.38 17.40
C MET A 348 -19.63 -5.23 17.78
N LEU A 349 -20.59 -5.71 16.97
CA LEU A 349 -22.01 -5.58 17.30
C LEU A 349 -22.39 -6.39 18.55
N LYS A 350 -22.94 -5.70 19.58
CA LYS A 350 -23.21 -6.28 20.91
C LYS A 350 -24.35 -7.31 20.94
N PRO A 351 -25.59 -7.00 20.47
CA PRO A 351 -26.72 -7.92 20.66
C PRO A 351 -26.58 -9.17 19.78
N ARG A 352 -26.85 -10.36 20.34
CA ARG A 352 -26.91 -11.63 19.57
C ARG A 352 -27.84 -11.52 18.37
N LEU A 353 -28.99 -10.86 18.55
CA LEU A 353 -29.94 -10.60 17.48
C LEU A 353 -29.36 -9.68 16.39
N ALA A 354 -28.62 -8.64 16.77
CA ALA A 354 -27.97 -7.74 15.81
C ALA A 354 -26.86 -8.44 15.02
N ARG A 355 -26.09 -9.35 15.66
CA ARG A 355 -25.10 -10.20 14.98
C ARG A 355 -25.75 -11.15 13.98
N ALA A 356 -26.80 -11.85 14.39
CA ALA A 356 -27.58 -12.74 13.52
C ALA A 356 -28.21 -11.96 12.34
N LEU A 357 -28.79 -10.79 12.60
CA LEU A 357 -29.37 -9.92 11.58
C LEU A 357 -28.29 -9.41 10.62
N ARG A 358 -27.11 -9.00 11.12
CA ARG A 358 -25.95 -8.65 10.29
C ARG A 358 -25.52 -9.83 9.42
N GLY A 359 -25.43 -11.05 9.97
CA GLY A 359 -25.07 -12.25 9.23
C GLY A 359 -26.07 -12.57 8.12
N LEU A 360 -27.37 -12.41 8.39
CA LEU A 360 -28.45 -12.66 7.44
C LEU A 360 -28.54 -11.58 6.36
N ILE A 361 -28.53 -10.30 6.74
CA ILE A 361 -28.55 -9.18 5.79
C ILE A 361 -27.26 -9.17 4.98
N GLY A 362 -26.10 -9.23 5.62
CA GLY A 362 -24.80 -9.25 4.95
C GLY A 362 -24.66 -10.44 4.01
N GLY A 363 -25.04 -11.64 4.46
CA GLY A 363 -25.03 -12.85 3.63
C GLY A 363 -25.96 -12.76 2.43
N THR A 364 -27.14 -12.14 2.57
CA THR A 364 -28.10 -11.96 1.46
C THR A 364 -27.66 -10.85 0.50
N VAL A 365 -27.21 -9.70 1.02
CA VAL A 365 -26.77 -8.55 0.22
C VAL A 365 -25.52 -8.89 -0.60
N VAL A 366 -24.59 -9.65 -0.02
CA VAL A 366 -23.36 -10.08 -0.71
C VAL A 366 -23.64 -11.15 -1.78
N ARG A 367 -24.82 -11.79 -1.80
CA ARG A 367 -25.23 -12.65 -2.93
C ARG A 367 -25.61 -11.86 -4.18
N ILE A 368 -25.86 -10.55 -4.07
CA ILE A 368 -26.12 -9.71 -5.25
C ILE A 368 -24.80 -9.48 -5.98
N PRO A 369 -24.63 -9.96 -7.24
CA PRO A 369 -23.32 -9.95 -7.90
C PRO A 369 -22.73 -8.53 -8.06
N ALA A 370 -23.58 -7.53 -8.32
CA ALA A 370 -23.14 -6.14 -8.44
C ALA A 370 -22.59 -5.58 -7.12
N VAL A 371 -23.20 -5.94 -5.99
CA VAL A 371 -22.77 -5.50 -4.66
C VAL A 371 -21.48 -6.22 -4.26
N GLN A 372 -21.41 -7.53 -4.47
CA GLN A 372 -20.22 -8.33 -4.21
C GLN A 372 -19.01 -7.80 -5.00
N ARG A 373 -19.17 -7.60 -6.32
CA ARG A 373 -18.11 -7.04 -7.17
C ARG A 373 -17.63 -5.68 -6.68
N ARG A 374 -18.54 -4.80 -6.25
CA ARG A 374 -18.18 -3.48 -5.72
C ARG A 374 -17.45 -3.58 -4.38
N LEU A 375 -17.89 -4.47 -3.49
CA LEU A 375 -17.28 -4.66 -2.17
C LEU A 375 -15.89 -5.29 -2.28
N VAL A 376 -15.78 -6.42 -2.98
CA VAL A 376 -14.51 -7.11 -3.18
C VAL A 376 -13.57 -6.24 -4.01
N GLY A 377 -14.05 -5.54 -5.04
CA GLY A 377 -13.24 -4.62 -5.83
C GLY A 377 -12.65 -3.48 -5.01
N ARG A 378 -13.39 -2.95 -4.04
CA ARG A 378 -12.86 -1.94 -3.10
C ARG A 378 -11.89 -2.54 -2.07
N LEU A 379 -12.20 -3.72 -1.55
CA LEU A 379 -11.35 -4.41 -0.57
C LEU A 379 -10.00 -4.80 -1.19
N SER A 380 -10.00 -5.31 -2.43
CA SER A 380 -8.78 -5.72 -3.13
C SER A 380 -8.05 -4.57 -3.83
N GLY A 381 -8.62 -3.37 -3.82
CA GLY A 381 -8.09 -2.17 -4.44
C GLY A 381 -8.30 -2.05 -5.96
N VAL A 382 -8.75 -3.10 -6.66
CA VAL A 382 -8.87 -3.08 -8.13
C VAL A 382 -10.04 -2.22 -8.63
N GLY A 383 -10.99 -1.90 -7.75
CA GLY A 383 -12.19 -1.13 -8.04
C GLY A 383 -12.05 0.38 -7.75
N PHE A 384 -10.86 0.86 -7.38
CA PHE A 384 -10.61 2.30 -7.29
C PHE A 384 -10.42 2.91 -8.68
N ALA A 385 -10.91 4.14 -8.84
CA ALA A 385 -10.68 4.98 -10.00
C ALA A 385 -10.45 6.42 -9.52
N TYR A 386 -9.56 7.12 -10.20
CA TYR A 386 -9.26 8.52 -9.93
C TYR A 386 -10.28 9.43 -10.61
N ARG A 387 -10.55 10.56 -9.96
CA ARG A 387 -11.47 11.54 -10.50
C ARG A 387 -10.82 12.24 -11.70
N ALA A 388 -11.43 12.11 -12.87
CA ALA A 388 -11.03 12.84 -14.06
C ALA A 388 -11.77 14.19 -14.19
N PRO A 389 -11.24 15.14 -14.97
CA PRO A 389 -11.98 16.33 -15.39
C PRO A 389 -13.31 15.97 -16.06
N ARG A 390 -14.34 16.81 -15.94
CA ARG A 390 -15.69 16.53 -16.49
C ARG A 390 -15.70 16.30 -18.01
N ALA A 391 -14.80 16.97 -18.73
CA ALA A 391 -14.67 16.85 -20.18
C ALA A 391 -13.84 15.62 -20.62
N ALA A 392 -13.18 14.92 -19.69
CA ALA A 392 -12.38 13.75 -20.01
C ALA A 392 -13.27 12.52 -20.26
N HIS A 393 -12.79 11.62 -21.12
CA HIS A 393 -13.46 10.35 -21.37
C HIS A 393 -13.57 9.49 -20.09
N LYS A 394 -14.64 8.70 -19.97
CA LYS A 394 -14.95 7.87 -18.78
C LYS A 394 -13.87 6.86 -18.36
N LEU A 395 -12.94 6.55 -19.28
CA LEU A 395 -11.81 5.67 -19.01
C LEU A 395 -10.69 6.37 -18.24
N VAL A 396 -10.55 7.69 -18.36
CA VAL A 396 -9.48 8.43 -17.68
C VAL A 396 -9.64 8.28 -16.16
N GLY A 397 -8.53 7.97 -15.49
CA GLY A 397 -8.48 7.68 -14.06
C GLY A 397 -8.89 6.25 -13.69
N THR A 398 -9.42 5.45 -14.62
CA THR A 398 -9.70 4.03 -14.35
C THR A 398 -8.43 3.18 -14.46
N ARG A 399 -8.40 2.09 -13.70
CA ARG A 399 -7.34 1.08 -13.77
C ARG A 399 -7.45 0.30 -15.09
N MET A 400 -6.34 0.19 -15.82
CA MET A 400 -6.22 -0.70 -16.96
C MET A 400 -5.86 -2.11 -16.46
N ALA A 401 -6.68 -3.11 -16.77
CA ALA A 401 -6.37 -4.49 -16.42
C ALA A 401 -5.22 -5.02 -17.30
N ASP A 402 -4.47 -6.00 -16.79
CA ASP A 402 -3.42 -6.65 -17.55
C ASP A 402 -4.00 -7.49 -18.70
N PHE A 403 -3.37 -7.43 -19.87
CA PHE A 403 -3.77 -8.19 -21.06
C PHE A 403 -2.55 -8.56 -21.89
N ALA A 404 -2.68 -9.63 -22.70
CA ALA A 404 -1.62 -10.10 -23.58
C ALA A 404 -1.46 -9.18 -24.80
N LEU A 405 -0.21 -8.91 -25.17
CA LEU A 405 0.18 -8.12 -26.33
C LEU A 405 0.49 -9.04 -27.52
N ALA A 406 0.56 -8.46 -28.73
CA ALA A 406 0.81 -9.22 -29.96
C ALA A 406 2.21 -9.86 -30.02
N ASP A 407 3.17 -9.33 -29.26
CA ASP A 407 4.55 -9.83 -29.18
C ASP A 407 4.74 -10.94 -28.12
N GLY A 408 3.65 -11.40 -27.50
CA GLY A 408 3.66 -12.42 -26.45
C GLY A 408 3.93 -11.90 -25.04
N THR A 409 4.23 -10.60 -24.87
CA THR A 409 4.36 -9.97 -23.55
C THR A 409 3.00 -9.50 -23.03
N ARG A 410 2.99 -8.84 -21.86
CA ARG A 410 1.77 -8.29 -21.23
C ARG A 410 1.87 -6.80 -20.97
N LEU A 411 0.72 -6.12 -20.85
CA LEU A 411 0.68 -4.68 -20.51
C LEU A 411 1.57 -4.36 -19.30
N TYR A 412 1.45 -5.12 -18.22
CA TYR A 412 2.23 -4.82 -17.01
C TYR A 412 3.73 -5.07 -17.18
N GLU A 413 4.14 -5.93 -18.10
CA GLU A 413 5.55 -6.09 -18.47
C GLU A 413 6.06 -4.86 -19.24
N ALA A 414 5.21 -4.27 -20.09
CA ALA A 414 5.52 -3.03 -20.80
C ALA A 414 5.64 -1.79 -19.88
N LEU A 415 5.04 -1.82 -18.68
CA LEU A 415 5.14 -0.75 -17.67
C LEU A 415 6.41 -0.84 -16.80
N ARG A 416 7.18 -1.94 -16.88
CA ARG A 416 8.41 -2.12 -16.10
C ARG A 416 9.43 -1.00 -16.39
N GLY A 417 10.23 -0.65 -15.39
CA GLY A 417 11.11 0.52 -15.46
C GLY A 417 10.41 1.86 -15.29
N GLY A 418 9.17 1.86 -14.76
CA GLY A 418 8.39 3.09 -14.58
C GLY A 418 7.94 3.73 -15.90
N ARG A 419 7.77 2.92 -16.95
CA ARG A 419 7.41 3.39 -18.29
C ARG A 419 5.91 3.59 -18.43
N PHE A 420 5.54 4.50 -19.31
CA PHE A 420 4.19 4.66 -19.81
C PHE A 420 3.95 3.70 -20.96
N ALA A 421 2.68 3.39 -21.23
CA ALA A 421 2.29 2.59 -22.38
C ALA A 421 1.16 3.28 -23.16
N VAL A 422 1.35 3.48 -24.46
CA VAL A 422 0.30 3.90 -25.38
C VAL A 422 -0.31 2.65 -26.00
N VAL A 423 -1.61 2.44 -25.78
CA VAL A 423 -2.37 1.36 -26.41
C VAL A 423 -3.17 1.95 -27.57
N GLY A 424 -2.74 1.68 -28.80
CA GLY A 424 -3.28 2.28 -30.03
C GLY A 424 -2.22 3.04 -30.84
N ALA A 425 -2.59 3.51 -32.04
CA ALA A 425 -1.67 4.24 -32.90
C ALA A 425 -1.39 5.65 -32.36
N ALA A 426 -0.12 6.00 -32.18
CA ALA A 426 0.29 7.30 -31.65
C ALA A 426 1.72 7.70 -32.08
N ASP A 427 1.95 9.01 -32.19
CA ASP A 427 3.29 9.59 -32.38
C ASP A 427 3.95 9.81 -31.00
N ILE A 428 4.92 8.97 -30.68
CA ILE A 428 5.71 9.04 -29.44
C ILE A 428 7.11 9.62 -29.65
N THR A 429 7.36 10.28 -30.79
CA THR A 429 8.68 10.80 -31.15
C THR A 429 9.27 11.70 -30.06
N GLY A 430 10.43 11.32 -29.53
CA GLY A 430 11.14 12.01 -28.45
C GLY A 430 10.80 11.48 -27.04
N PHE A 431 9.95 10.47 -26.91
CA PHE A 431 9.54 9.87 -25.64
C PHE A 431 9.82 8.36 -25.54
N GLU A 432 10.53 7.78 -26.51
CA GLU A 432 10.76 6.34 -26.66
C GLU A 432 11.54 5.74 -25.48
N ASP A 433 12.32 6.56 -24.77
CA ASP A 433 13.06 6.17 -23.57
C ASP A 433 12.12 5.80 -22.40
N ARG A 434 10.91 6.35 -22.37
CA ARG A 434 9.97 6.25 -21.24
C ARG A 434 8.53 5.87 -21.62
N VAL A 435 8.20 5.82 -22.91
CA VAL A 435 6.87 5.46 -23.42
C VAL A 435 7.02 4.28 -24.38
N ARG A 436 6.25 3.21 -24.12
CA ARG A 436 6.12 2.08 -25.04
C ARG A 436 4.87 2.23 -25.89
N SER A 437 5.01 2.09 -27.20
CA SER A 437 3.86 1.95 -28.10
C SER A 437 3.43 0.48 -28.16
N ILE A 438 2.14 0.23 -27.97
CA ILE A 438 1.53 -1.10 -27.95
C ILE A 438 0.47 -1.15 -29.04
N THR A 439 0.59 -2.12 -29.94
CA THR A 439 -0.43 -2.46 -30.92
C THR A 439 -1.32 -3.56 -30.33
N PRO A 440 -2.55 -3.24 -29.90
CA PRO A 440 -3.42 -4.26 -29.35
C PRO A 440 -4.03 -5.15 -30.45
N ALA A 441 -4.11 -6.46 -30.18
CA ALA A 441 -4.97 -7.35 -30.95
C ALA A 441 -6.44 -7.14 -30.52
N GLY A 442 -7.29 -6.64 -31.42
CA GLY A 442 -8.74 -6.55 -31.19
C GLY A 442 -9.24 -5.48 -30.22
N TRP A 443 -8.44 -4.44 -29.91
CA TRP A 443 -8.90 -3.30 -29.10
C TRP A 443 -9.76 -2.34 -29.93
N THR A 444 -11.01 -2.19 -29.55
CA THR A 444 -12.01 -1.36 -30.24
C THR A 444 -12.35 -0.06 -29.49
N ALA A 445 -11.81 0.13 -28.29
CA ALA A 445 -11.98 1.37 -27.52
C ALA A 445 -11.00 2.45 -28.00
N PRO A 446 -11.17 3.74 -27.63
CA PRO A 446 -10.21 4.80 -27.98
C PRO A 446 -8.79 4.44 -27.59
N ALA A 447 -7.81 5.03 -28.27
CA ALA A 447 -6.43 4.85 -27.89
C ALA A 447 -6.17 5.50 -26.52
N VAL A 448 -5.32 4.88 -25.71
CA VAL A 448 -5.12 5.29 -24.31
C VAL A 448 -3.65 5.39 -23.94
N LEU A 449 -3.33 6.36 -23.09
CA LEU A 449 -2.03 6.49 -22.44
C LEU A 449 -2.17 5.94 -21.02
N VAL A 450 -1.56 4.79 -20.78
CA VAL A 450 -1.48 4.12 -19.49
C VAL A 450 -0.26 4.64 -18.74
N ARG A 451 -0.48 5.10 -17.51
CA ARG A 451 0.54 5.58 -16.58
C ARG A 451 1.35 4.41 -16.01
N PRO A 452 2.56 4.66 -15.47
CA PRO A 452 3.38 3.64 -14.80
C PRO A 452 2.69 2.97 -13.60
N ASP A 453 1.70 3.63 -13.00
CA ASP A 453 0.88 3.05 -11.94
C ASP A 453 -0.35 2.26 -12.45
N GLY A 454 -0.43 1.98 -13.75
CA GLY A 454 -1.47 1.16 -14.39
C GLY A 454 -2.84 1.81 -14.51
N HIS A 455 -2.95 3.13 -14.32
CA HIS A 455 -4.18 3.89 -14.58
C HIS A 455 -4.12 4.60 -15.92
N ILE A 456 -5.28 4.78 -16.56
CA ILE A 456 -5.38 5.53 -17.81
C ILE A 456 -5.23 7.02 -17.50
N GLY A 457 -4.18 7.65 -18.02
CA GLY A 457 -3.89 9.08 -17.87
C GLY A 457 -4.59 9.95 -18.91
N ALA A 458 -4.76 9.44 -20.13
CA ALA A 458 -5.43 10.15 -21.22
C ALA A 458 -6.03 9.18 -22.24
N THR A 459 -6.96 9.68 -23.04
CA THR A 459 -7.57 8.99 -24.18
C THR A 459 -7.49 9.89 -25.42
N PHE A 460 -7.32 9.29 -26.59
CA PHE A 460 -7.20 10.00 -27.87
C PHE A 460 -7.89 9.23 -28.99
N ASP A 461 -8.20 9.93 -30.08
CA ASP A 461 -8.75 9.32 -31.29
C ASP A 461 -7.66 8.49 -31.99
N HIS A 462 -8.02 7.32 -32.51
CA HIS A 462 -7.11 6.48 -33.30
C HIS A 462 -6.74 7.11 -34.65
N ALA A 463 -7.60 7.99 -35.18
CA ALA A 463 -7.37 8.65 -36.46
C ALA A 463 -6.26 9.71 -36.41
N ASP A 464 -6.01 10.30 -35.24
CA ASP A 464 -5.02 11.35 -35.05
C ASP A 464 -3.89 10.90 -34.13
N ARG A 465 -2.78 10.47 -34.73
CA ARG A 465 -1.58 10.04 -34.01
C ARG A 465 -0.93 11.17 -33.20
N ALA A 466 -1.12 12.43 -33.57
CA ALA A 466 -0.52 13.58 -32.89
C ALA A 466 -1.32 14.01 -31.65
N ALA A 467 -2.58 13.59 -31.53
CA ALA A 467 -3.45 13.92 -30.39
C ALA A 467 -2.89 13.47 -29.02
N VAL A 468 -1.95 12.52 -29.00
CA VAL A 468 -1.28 12.07 -27.77
C VAL A 468 -0.29 13.10 -27.21
N ARG A 469 0.29 13.98 -28.06
CA ARG A 469 1.47 14.79 -27.69
C ARG A 469 1.25 15.71 -26.48
N PRO A 470 0.11 16.43 -26.34
CA PRO A 470 -0.16 17.21 -25.14
C PRO A 470 -0.19 16.38 -23.85
N ALA A 471 -0.70 15.14 -23.94
CA ALA A 471 -0.70 14.20 -22.82
C ALA A 471 0.72 13.71 -22.49
N LEU A 472 1.56 13.44 -23.50
CA LEU A 472 2.96 13.07 -23.29
C LEU A 472 3.74 14.20 -22.61
N ILE A 473 3.56 15.45 -23.04
CA ILE A 473 4.27 16.60 -22.43
C ILE A 473 3.82 16.80 -20.97
N SER A 474 2.52 16.74 -20.72
CA SER A 474 1.96 17.00 -19.38
C SER A 474 2.22 15.87 -18.39
N LEU A 475 2.34 14.61 -18.84
CA LEU A 475 2.49 13.44 -17.98
C LEU A 475 3.89 12.84 -17.99
N CYS A 476 4.61 12.87 -19.11
CA CYS A 476 5.91 12.20 -19.30
C CYS A 476 7.11 13.16 -19.26
N GLY A 477 6.86 14.48 -19.22
CA GLY A 477 7.89 15.52 -19.20
C GLY A 477 8.24 16.06 -20.59
N ARG A 478 9.43 16.63 -20.74
CA ARG A 478 9.90 17.12 -22.05
C ARG A 478 10.37 15.97 -22.94
N PRO A 479 10.23 16.08 -24.27
CA PRO A 479 10.87 15.15 -25.20
C PRO A 479 12.40 15.20 -25.02
N SER A 480 13.05 14.07 -25.25
CA SER A 480 14.50 13.88 -25.13
C SER A 480 15.28 14.63 -26.20
#